data_AF-A0A0G0L8I0-F1
#
_entry.id   AF-A0A0G0L8I0-F1
#
_cell.length_a   1.000
_cell.length_b   1.000
_cell.length_c   1.000
_cell.angle_alpha   90.00
_cell.angle_beta   90.00
_cell.angle_gamma   90.00
#
_symmetry.space_group_name_H-M   'P 1'
#
loop_
_entity.id
_entity.type
_entity.pdbx_description
1 polymer ?
#
loop_
_entity_poly.entity_id
_entity_poly.type
_entity_poly.pdbx_seq_one_letter_code
_entity_poly.pdbx_strand_id
1 'polypeptide(L)'
;MIIIKQLKYIQNYIYQNILLPRILNIKHKNILLKNLEFKNVKKNKRCFIIGGGPSINEINLSLLKNEETFCMNELDQHPMYKEIQPKYHSLIDTAYFTQPLDYFHTQQFLKKTNSISPATKIFINIKAKEFIEQHKMFTGHCLYYISMQGIMNDKFDFNIDIEKTIPFPKNSALLCLLLAVYMGYSKIYLLGCEHNFLSVHIAADKSLSYGWAYKDARDDLDTSNPEVVKKYLDERHTHASYELQISRAKQLFKNYRLFYNKVQKLYPCIKIYNATPNSFLDVFPTIKFDDIKFPK
;
A
#
# COMPACT_ATOMS: atom_id res chain seq x y z
N MET A 1 -6.12 5.98 38.31
CA MET A 1 -6.73 6.10 36.96
C MET A 1 -5.75 5.80 35.81
N ILE A 2 -4.46 6.17 35.91
CA ILE A 2 -3.43 5.94 34.86
C ILE A 2 -3.13 4.44 34.65
N ILE A 3 -2.96 3.66 35.74
CA ILE A 3 -2.67 2.22 35.69
C ILE A 3 -3.79 1.43 34.99
N ILE A 4 -5.06 1.75 35.27
CA ILE A 4 -6.22 1.12 34.62
C ILE A 4 -6.27 1.42 33.11
N LYS A 5 -5.92 2.65 32.70
CA LYS A 5 -5.81 3.02 31.28
C LYS A 5 -4.67 2.27 30.59
N GLN A 6 -3.52 2.12 31.25
CA GLN A 6 -2.39 1.33 30.74
C GLN A 6 -2.74 -0.16 30.60
N LEU A 7 -3.45 -0.75 31.56
CA LEU A 7 -3.91 -2.13 31.49
C LEU A 7 -4.89 -2.36 30.33
N LYS A 8 -5.86 -1.46 30.12
CA LYS A 8 -6.77 -1.51 28.95
C LYS A 8 -6.02 -1.39 27.63
N TYR A 9 -5.01 -0.52 27.57
CA TYR A 9 -4.16 -0.36 26.38
C TYR A 9 -3.36 -1.64 26.07
N ILE A 10 -2.77 -2.27 27.09
CA ILE A 10 -2.03 -3.53 26.95
C ILE A 10 -2.97 -4.66 26.50
N GLN A 11 -4.15 -4.77 27.09
CA GLN A 11 -5.16 -5.76 26.70
C GLN A 11 -5.58 -5.59 25.23
N ASN A 12 -5.88 -4.34 24.82
CA ASN A 12 -6.23 -4.05 23.43
C ASN A 12 -5.06 -4.36 22.49
N TYR A 13 -3.83 -4.03 22.90
CA TYR A 13 -2.64 -4.34 22.11
C TYR A 13 -2.46 -5.85 21.89
N ILE A 14 -2.51 -6.66 22.95
CA ILE A 14 -2.37 -8.12 22.88
C ILE A 14 -3.48 -8.71 22.01
N TYR A 15 -4.72 -8.24 22.19
CA TYR A 15 -5.83 -8.70 21.36
C TYR A 15 -5.61 -8.38 19.88
N GLN A 16 -5.31 -7.12 19.55
CA GLN A 16 -5.20 -6.65 18.16
C GLN A 16 -3.97 -7.19 17.43
N ASN A 17 -2.87 -7.49 18.13
CA ASN A 17 -1.58 -7.87 17.53
C ASN A 17 -1.21 -9.34 17.69
N ILE A 18 -1.85 -10.08 18.61
CA ILE A 18 -1.50 -11.48 18.89
C ILE A 18 -2.71 -12.39 18.72
N LEU A 19 -3.81 -12.13 19.43
CA LEU A 19 -4.97 -13.02 19.44
C LEU A 19 -5.77 -12.94 18.13
N LEU A 20 -6.16 -11.74 17.72
CA LEU A 20 -6.98 -11.54 16.52
C LEU A 20 -6.28 -12.00 15.23
N PRO A 21 -4.98 -11.74 14.99
CA PRO A 21 -4.29 -12.31 13.84
C PRO A 21 -4.32 -13.85 13.79
N ARG A 22 -4.23 -14.53 14.94
CA ARG A 22 -4.34 -16.00 15.01
C ARG A 22 -5.75 -16.48 14.65
N ILE A 23 -6.78 -15.80 15.16
CA ILE A 23 -8.18 -16.08 14.80
C ILE A 23 -8.40 -15.89 13.30
N LEU A 24 -7.90 -14.78 12.74
CA LEU A 24 -7.99 -14.50 11.30
C LEU A 24 -7.24 -15.53 10.45
N ASN A 25 -6.08 -16.01 10.91
CA ASN A 25 -5.34 -17.09 10.22
C ASN A 25 -6.14 -18.38 10.14
N ILE A 26 -6.90 -18.72 11.18
CA ILE A 26 -7.78 -19.89 11.18
C ILE A 26 -8.97 -19.63 10.26
N LYS A 27 -9.66 -18.49 10.44
CA LYS A 27 -10.84 -18.10 9.66
C LYS A 27 -10.57 -18.04 8.15
N HIS A 28 -9.39 -17.58 7.76
CA HIS A 28 -9.04 -17.30 6.36
C HIS A 28 -7.98 -18.25 5.80
N LYS A 29 -7.68 -19.36 6.49
CA LYS A 29 -6.60 -20.31 6.13
C LYS A 29 -6.58 -20.68 4.65
N ASN A 30 -7.70 -21.17 4.12
CA ASN A 30 -7.78 -21.67 2.75
C ASN A 30 -7.58 -20.56 1.69
N ILE A 31 -7.92 -19.32 2.04
CA ILE A 31 -7.74 -18.17 1.16
C ILE A 31 -6.27 -17.74 1.18
N LEU A 32 -5.69 -17.59 2.37
CA LEU A 32 -4.32 -17.08 2.54
C LEU A 32 -3.25 -18.08 2.09
N LEU A 33 -3.49 -19.38 2.21
CA LEU A 33 -2.54 -20.40 1.75
C LEU A 33 -2.28 -20.35 0.24
N LYS A 34 -3.17 -19.77 -0.56
CA LYS A 34 -2.91 -19.52 -2.00
C LYS A 34 -1.66 -18.65 -2.20
N ASN A 35 -1.35 -17.75 -1.26
CA ASN A 35 -0.21 -16.85 -1.38
C ASN A 35 1.14 -17.58 -1.32
N LEU A 36 1.19 -18.85 -0.88
CA LEU A 36 2.41 -19.66 -0.87
C LEU A 36 3.06 -19.80 -2.25
N GLU A 37 2.29 -19.69 -3.34
CA GLU A 37 2.82 -19.74 -4.70
C GLU A 37 3.83 -18.63 -5.00
N PHE A 38 3.84 -17.56 -4.20
CA PHE A 38 4.77 -16.45 -4.35
C PHE A 38 6.02 -16.60 -3.51
N LYS A 39 6.07 -17.53 -2.54
CA LYS A 39 7.15 -17.58 -1.56
C LYS A 39 8.48 -17.90 -2.24
N ASN A 40 9.41 -16.95 -2.20
CA ASN A 40 10.78 -17.12 -2.71
C ASN A 40 10.91 -17.51 -4.20
N VAL A 41 9.95 -17.13 -5.05
CA VAL A 41 9.96 -17.47 -6.49
C VAL A 41 10.72 -16.48 -7.39
N LYS A 42 11.24 -15.39 -6.82
CA LYS A 42 11.88 -14.27 -7.53
C LYS A 42 13.34 -14.03 -7.14
N LYS A 43 14.01 -15.06 -6.63
CA LYS A 43 15.44 -15.01 -6.28
C LYS A 43 16.27 -14.47 -7.44
N ASN A 44 17.25 -13.63 -7.11
CA ASN A 44 18.17 -12.97 -8.05
C ASN A 44 17.53 -12.03 -9.08
N LYS A 45 16.22 -11.77 -9.01
CA LYS A 45 15.54 -10.78 -9.84
C LYS A 45 15.44 -9.44 -9.14
N ARG A 46 15.24 -8.38 -9.93
CA ARG A 46 14.85 -7.07 -9.42
C ARG A 46 13.38 -6.79 -9.71
N CYS A 47 12.81 -5.83 -8.99
CA CYS A 47 11.51 -5.25 -9.29
C CYS A 47 11.47 -3.75 -9.00
N PHE A 48 10.45 -3.11 -9.57
CA PHE A 48 10.17 -1.70 -9.37
C PHE A 48 8.78 -1.55 -8.76
N ILE A 49 8.69 -0.81 -7.65
CA ILE A 49 7.44 -0.45 -7.00
C ILE A 49 7.14 0.99 -7.42
N ILE A 50 6.04 1.17 -8.14
CA ILE A 50 5.63 2.43 -8.71
C ILE A 50 4.43 2.93 -7.90
N GLY A 51 4.67 4.00 -7.14
CA GLY A 51 3.64 4.74 -6.44
C GLY A 51 2.96 5.77 -7.35
N GLY A 52 2.04 6.54 -6.76
CA GLY A 52 1.27 7.56 -7.50
C GLY A 52 1.83 8.97 -7.43
N GLY A 53 2.95 9.21 -6.73
CA GLY A 53 3.44 10.56 -6.53
C GLY A 53 3.96 11.23 -7.82
N PRO A 54 4.02 12.57 -7.83
CA PRO A 54 4.11 13.38 -9.05
C PRO A 54 5.39 13.14 -9.87
N SER A 55 6.50 12.71 -9.25
CA SER A 55 7.78 12.48 -9.93
C SER A 55 7.70 11.42 -11.02
N ILE A 56 6.68 10.56 -10.99
CA ILE A 56 6.47 9.53 -12.03
C ILE A 56 6.35 10.18 -13.42
N ASN A 57 5.82 11.41 -13.51
CA ASN A 57 5.71 12.14 -14.79
C ASN A 57 7.06 12.64 -15.32
N GLU A 58 8.10 12.67 -14.48
CA GLU A 58 9.46 13.10 -14.83
C GLU A 58 10.36 11.91 -15.17
N ILE A 59 9.90 10.69 -14.92
CA ILE A 59 10.66 9.45 -15.13
C ILE A 59 10.29 8.86 -16.50
N ASN A 60 11.31 8.47 -17.28
CA ASN A 60 11.08 7.69 -18.50
C ASN A 60 10.65 6.25 -18.18
N LEU A 61 9.36 6.05 -17.92
CA LEU A 61 8.79 4.74 -17.57
C LEU A 61 8.87 3.70 -18.69
N SER A 62 9.15 4.10 -19.94
CA SER A 62 9.31 3.15 -21.04
C SER A 62 10.48 2.17 -20.82
N LEU A 63 11.46 2.55 -19.97
CA LEU A 63 12.56 1.68 -19.54
C LEU A 63 12.09 0.48 -18.71
N LEU A 64 10.85 0.52 -18.18
CA LEU A 64 10.29 -0.52 -17.31
C LEU A 64 9.47 -1.58 -18.06
N LYS A 65 9.31 -1.48 -19.38
CA LYS A 65 8.49 -2.43 -20.18
C LYS A 65 8.87 -3.90 -19.98
N ASN A 66 10.17 -4.17 -19.81
CA ASN A 66 10.70 -5.52 -19.65
C ASN A 66 11.02 -5.86 -18.18
N GLU A 67 10.60 -5.01 -17.25
CA GLU A 67 10.85 -5.16 -15.82
C GLU A 67 9.60 -5.66 -15.09
N GLU A 68 9.80 -6.36 -13.97
CA GLU A 68 8.68 -6.75 -13.13
C GLU A 68 8.29 -5.58 -12.21
N THR A 69 7.08 -5.06 -12.41
CA THR A 69 6.59 -3.87 -11.70
C THR A 69 5.41 -4.19 -10.78
N PHE A 70 5.36 -3.46 -9.67
CA PHE A 70 4.23 -3.39 -8.75
C PHE A 70 3.61 -2.01 -8.86
N CYS A 71 2.32 -1.97 -9.18
CA CYS A 71 1.51 -0.75 -9.15
C CYS A 71 0.54 -0.79 -7.96
N MET A 72 -0.02 0.36 -7.61
CA MET A 72 -0.95 0.45 -6.49
C MET A 72 -2.04 1.49 -6.72
N ASN A 73 -3.20 1.24 -6.11
CA ASN A 73 -4.33 2.17 -6.04
C ASN A 73 -4.70 2.71 -7.43
N GLU A 74 -4.83 4.02 -7.63
CA GLU A 74 -5.26 4.64 -8.89
C GLU A 74 -4.17 4.72 -9.97
N LEU A 75 -3.02 4.07 -9.80
CA LEU A 75 -1.97 4.07 -10.83
C LEU A 75 -2.42 3.44 -12.15
N ASP A 76 -3.51 2.66 -12.16
CA ASP A 76 -4.20 2.18 -13.37
C ASP A 76 -4.72 3.31 -14.28
N GLN A 77 -4.82 4.54 -13.76
CA GLN A 77 -5.21 5.73 -14.52
C GLN A 77 -4.03 6.42 -15.22
N HIS A 78 -2.79 6.04 -14.90
CA HIS A 78 -1.62 6.66 -15.50
C HIS A 78 -1.49 6.30 -17.00
N PRO A 79 -1.18 7.24 -17.90
CA PRO A 79 -1.13 6.98 -19.35
C PRO A 79 -0.21 5.81 -19.74
N MET A 80 0.94 5.66 -19.06
CA MET A 80 1.90 4.58 -19.30
C MET A 80 1.50 3.23 -18.68
N TYR A 81 0.41 3.13 -17.91
CA TYR A 81 0.06 1.90 -17.19
C TYR A 81 -0.11 0.70 -18.13
N LYS A 82 -0.79 0.91 -19.27
CA LYS A 82 -0.99 -0.12 -20.30
C LYS A 82 0.30 -0.53 -21.00
N GLU A 83 1.26 0.38 -21.09
CA GLU A 83 2.55 0.15 -21.74
C GLU A 83 3.54 -0.55 -20.81
N ILE A 84 3.51 -0.23 -19.51
CA ILE A 84 4.31 -0.90 -18.47
C ILE A 84 3.81 -2.32 -18.20
N GLN A 85 2.52 -2.58 -18.42
CA GLN A 85 1.86 -3.89 -18.18
C GLN A 85 2.24 -4.49 -16.82
N PRO A 86 1.85 -3.86 -15.71
CA PRO A 86 2.38 -4.24 -14.42
C PRO A 86 2.05 -5.68 -14.05
N LYS A 87 3.06 -6.34 -13.50
CA LYS A 87 2.94 -7.74 -13.10
C LYS A 87 2.02 -7.91 -11.91
N TYR A 88 2.05 -6.93 -11.01
CA TYR A 88 1.29 -6.93 -9.76
C TYR A 88 0.59 -5.59 -9.54
N HIS A 89 -0.63 -5.62 -9.02
CA HIS A 89 -1.36 -4.43 -8.60
C HIS A 89 -1.90 -4.60 -7.17
N SER A 90 -1.64 -3.63 -6.29
CA SER A 90 -2.12 -3.64 -4.91
C SER A 90 -3.35 -2.75 -4.71
N LEU A 91 -4.42 -3.30 -4.15
CA LEU A 91 -5.69 -2.61 -3.83
C LEU A 91 -6.09 -2.91 -2.38
N ILE A 92 -5.55 -2.17 -1.42
CA ILE A 92 -5.72 -2.52 0.00
C ILE A 92 -6.48 -1.53 0.86
N ASP A 93 -6.82 -0.37 0.31
CA ASP A 93 -7.57 0.63 1.05
C ASP A 93 -8.98 0.13 1.33
N THR A 94 -9.39 0.24 2.59
CA THR A 94 -10.75 -0.10 3.01
C THR A 94 -11.80 0.86 2.48
N ALA A 95 -11.41 2.08 2.11
CA ALA A 95 -12.30 3.08 1.52
C ALA A 95 -12.98 2.60 0.22
N TYR A 96 -12.35 1.65 -0.49
CA TYR A 96 -12.83 1.12 -1.77
C TYR A 96 -14.09 0.26 -1.71
N PHE A 97 -14.35 -0.42 -0.59
CA PHE A 97 -15.41 -1.41 -0.47
C PHE A 97 -16.29 -1.07 0.73
N THR A 98 -16.76 0.19 0.75
CA THR A 98 -17.63 0.76 1.78
C THR A 98 -18.96 1.17 1.19
N GLN A 99 -19.97 1.30 2.05
CA GLN A 99 -21.24 1.93 1.73
C GLN A 99 -21.21 3.39 2.20
N PRO A 100 -21.94 4.31 1.53
CA PRO A 100 -22.78 4.06 0.36
C PRO A 100 -21.99 3.87 -0.95
N LEU A 101 -22.59 3.23 -1.96
CA LEU A 101 -21.92 2.92 -3.24
C LEU A 101 -21.51 4.16 -4.04
N ASP A 102 -22.16 5.30 -3.85
CA ASP A 102 -21.87 6.58 -4.52
C ASP A 102 -20.66 7.31 -3.93
N TYR A 103 -20.06 6.79 -2.86
CA TYR A 103 -18.79 7.28 -2.33
C TYR A 103 -17.68 7.23 -3.39
N PHE A 104 -16.86 8.28 -3.46
CA PHE A 104 -15.88 8.46 -4.54
C PHE A 104 -14.95 7.25 -4.70
N HIS A 105 -14.31 6.79 -3.62
CA HIS A 105 -13.38 5.67 -3.69
C HIS A 105 -14.08 4.37 -4.09
N THR A 106 -15.31 4.14 -3.62
CA THR A 106 -16.12 2.97 -4.03
C THR A 106 -16.42 3.02 -5.52
N GLN A 107 -16.80 4.18 -6.06
CA GLN A 107 -17.02 4.36 -7.50
C GLN A 107 -15.76 4.13 -8.33
N GLN A 108 -14.59 4.59 -7.85
CA GLN A 108 -13.33 4.29 -8.52
C GLN A 108 -13.00 2.80 -8.49
N PHE A 109 -13.23 2.14 -7.36
CA PHE A 109 -12.99 0.71 -7.21
C PHE A 109 -13.86 -0.11 -8.16
N LEU A 110 -15.14 0.21 -8.30
CA LEU A 110 -16.07 -0.46 -9.22
C LEU A 110 -15.59 -0.44 -10.68
N LYS A 111 -14.85 0.59 -11.09
CA LYS A 111 -14.27 0.71 -12.44
C LYS A 111 -13.02 -0.14 -12.66
N LYS A 112 -12.35 -0.59 -11.59
CA LYS A 112 -11.03 -1.25 -11.68
C LYS A 112 -11.03 -2.60 -12.40
N THR A 113 -12.18 -3.28 -12.47
CA THR A 113 -12.31 -4.52 -13.25
C THR A 113 -11.98 -4.31 -14.72
N ASN A 114 -12.23 -3.11 -15.27
CA ASN A 114 -12.02 -2.82 -16.68
C ASN A 114 -10.71 -2.06 -16.95
N SER A 115 -10.12 -1.41 -15.94
CA SER A 115 -8.87 -0.64 -16.10
C SER A 115 -7.63 -1.49 -15.85
N ILE A 116 -7.71 -2.50 -15.00
CA ILE A 116 -6.61 -3.42 -14.72
C ILE A 116 -6.65 -4.56 -15.74
N SER A 117 -5.49 -4.94 -16.28
CA SER A 117 -5.39 -6.06 -17.22
C SER A 117 -5.64 -7.39 -16.49
N PRO A 118 -6.38 -8.35 -17.09
CA PRO A 118 -6.52 -9.71 -16.55
C PRO A 118 -5.19 -10.45 -16.36
N ALA A 119 -4.13 -10.05 -17.09
CA ALA A 119 -2.80 -10.61 -16.93
C ALA A 119 -2.08 -10.14 -15.65
N THR A 120 -2.51 -9.02 -15.08
CA THR A 120 -1.97 -8.46 -13.84
C THR A 120 -2.52 -9.22 -12.63
N LYS A 121 -1.63 -9.68 -11.75
CA LYS A 121 -2.04 -10.33 -10.49
C LYS A 121 -2.41 -9.26 -9.46
N ILE A 122 -3.60 -9.37 -8.87
CA ILE A 122 -4.13 -8.35 -7.96
C ILE A 122 -4.01 -8.84 -6.52
N PHE A 123 -3.30 -8.07 -5.69
CA PHE A 123 -3.25 -8.27 -4.25
C PHE A 123 -4.23 -7.32 -3.56
N ILE A 124 -5.23 -7.89 -2.89
CA ILE A 124 -6.36 -7.15 -2.37
C ILE A 124 -6.61 -7.44 -0.89
N ASN A 125 -7.08 -6.44 -0.15
CA ASN A 125 -7.45 -6.63 1.25
C ASN A 125 -8.55 -7.69 1.37
N ILE A 126 -8.40 -8.67 2.28
CA ILE A 126 -9.37 -9.75 2.47
C ILE A 126 -10.77 -9.26 2.83
N LYS A 127 -10.88 -8.07 3.42
CA LYS A 127 -12.16 -7.42 3.73
C LYS A 127 -12.98 -7.08 2.49
N ALA A 128 -12.35 -6.96 1.31
CA ALA A 128 -13.04 -6.70 0.05
C ALA A 128 -13.75 -7.93 -0.53
N LYS A 129 -13.45 -9.13 -0.03
CA LYS A 129 -13.91 -10.40 -0.64
C LYS A 129 -15.42 -10.43 -0.84
N GLU A 130 -16.18 -10.13 0.21
CA GLU A 130 -17.64 -10.15 0.16
C GLU A 130 -18.18 -9.11 -0.82
N PHE A 131 -17.63 -7.89 -0.80
CA PHE A 131 -18.01 -6.83 -1.73
C PHE A 131 -17.75 -7.23 -3.20
N ILE A 132 -16.59 -7.83 -3.49
CA ILE A 132 -16.22 -8.31 -4.82
C ILE A 132 -17.19 -9.40 -5.30
N GLU A 133 -17.54 -10.34 -4.44
CA GLU A 133 -18.47 -11.44 -4.76
C GLU A 133 -19.88 -10.92 -5.03
N GLN A 134 -20.39 -10.02 -4.18
CA GLN A 134 -21.71 -9.39 -4.34
C GLN A 134 -21.84 -8.62 -5.66
N HIS A 135 -20.78 -7.91 -6.07
CA HIS A 135 -20.78 -7.06 -7.26
C HIS A 135 -20.15 -7.73 -8.50
N LYS A 136 -19.79 -9.02 -8.41
CA LYS A 136 -19.17 -9.81 -9.50
C LYS A 136 -17.93 -9.16 -10.12
N MET A 137 -17.16 -8.45 -9.30
CA MET A 137 -15.99 -7.71 -9.75
C MET A 137 -14.82 -8.65 -10.10
N PHE A 138 -13.91 -8.17 -10.94
CA PHE A 138 -12.67 -8.87 -11.31
C PHE A 138 -12.89 -10.28 -11.87
N THR A 139 -14.02 -10.53 -12.53
CA THR A 139 -14.23 -11.76 -13.30
C THR A 139 -13.11 -11.92 -14.32
N GLY A 140 -12.51 -13.11 -14.40
CA GLY A 140 -11.37 -13.40 -15.28
C GLY A 140 -10.00 -12.93 -14.78
N HIS A 141 -9.90 -12.27 -13.62
CA HIS A 141 -8.62 -11.84 -13.05
C HIS A 141 -8.07 -12.84 -12.02
N CYS A 142 -6.75 -12.79 -11.79
CA CYS A 142 -6.11 -13.53 -10.71
C CYS A 142 -6.06 -12.68 -9.42
N LEU A 143 -6.94 -13.01 -8.46
CA LEU A 143 -7.01 -12.34 -7.16
C LEU A 143 -6.30 -13.11 -6.04
N TYR A 144 -5.54 -12.37 -5.23
CA TYR A 144 -4.87 -12.87 -4.02
C TYR A 144 -5.20 -11.98 -2.84
N TYR A 145 -5.71 -12.57 -1.78
CA TYR A 145 -6.16 -11.81 -0.62
C TYR A 145 -5.07 -11.70 0.44
N ILE A 146 -4.94 -10.50 1.01
CA ILE A 146 -4.03 -10.18 2.10
C ILE A 146 -4.85 -9.90 3.36
N SER A 147 -4.57 -10.65 4.42
CA SER A 147 -5.12 -10.40 5.75
C SER A 147 -4.18 -9.46 6.51
N MET A 148 -4.71 -8.34 7.00
CA MET A 148 -3.95 -7.33 7.73
C MET A 148 -4.63 -6.99 9.05
N GLN A 149 -3.87 -7.02 10.14
CA GLN A 149 -4.39 -6.77 11.48
C GLN A 149 -3.27 -6.38 12.45
N GLY A 150 -3.52 -5.39 13.31
CA GLY A 150 -2.54 -4.88 14.26
C GLY A 150 -1.56 -3.88 13.64
N ILE A 151 -0.47 -3.62 14.35
CA ILE A 151 0.58 -2.63 14.01
C ILE A 151 1.97 -3.25 14.12
N MET A 152 2.92 -2.75 13.33
CA MET A 152 4.33 -3.11 13.54
C MET A 152 4.85 -2.38 14.78
N ASN A 153 5.66 -3.09 15.54
CA ASN A 153 6.20 -2.58 16.80
C ASN A 153 7.60 -3.18 17.03
N ASP A 154 8.37 -2.53 17.90
CA ASP A 154 9.73 -2.91 18.29
C ASP A 154 9.80 -3.83 19.51
N LYS A 155 8.69 -4.04 20.22
CA LYS A 155 8.64 -4.81 21.47
C LYS A 155 8.39 -6.30 21.26
N PHE A 156 7.72 -6.65 20.17
CA PHE A 156 7.31 -8.01 19.84
C PHE A 156 7.60 -8.29 18.38
N ASP A 157 8.02 -9.52 18.09
CA ASP A 157 8.21 -9.94 16.72
C ASP A 157 6.89 -9.90 15.95
N PHE A 158 6.96 -9.57 14.66
CA PHE A 158 5.80 -9.45 13.81
C PHE A 158 5.98 -10.22 12.50
N ASN A 159 4.88 -10.77 11.99
CA ASN A 159 4.89 -11.55 10.77
C ASN A 159 5.03 -10.68 9.51
N ILE A 160 5.80 -11.14 8.53
CA ILE A 160 5.89 -10.54 7.20
C ILE A 160 5.56 -11.54 6.08
N ASP A 161 5.20 -12.77 6.45
CA ASP A 161 4.84 -13.85 5.54
C ASP A 161 3.33 -13.77 5.20
N ILE A 162 3.00 -13.50 3.94
CA ILE A 162 1.64 -13.15 3.49
C ILE A 162 0.67 -14.34 3.39
N GLU A 163 1.14 -15.58 3.56
CA GLU A 163 0.27 -16.75 3.78
C GLU A 163 -0.40 -16.75 5.16
N LYS A 164 -0.04 -15.77 6.00
CA LYS A 164 -0.63 -15.47 7.29
C LYS A 164 -0.98 -13.99 7.36
N THR A 165 -1.77 -13.64 8.36
CA THR A 165 -2.10 -12.26 8.71
C THR A 165 -0.83 -11.50 9.06
N ILE A 166 -0.62 -10.37 8.41
CA ILE A 166 0.50 -9.44 8.66
C ILE A 166 0.00 -8.21 9.44
N PRO A 167 0.86 -7.49 10.17
CA PRO A 167 0.51 -6.18 10.70
C PRO A 167 0.09 -5.22 9.58
N PHE A 168 -0.79 -4.27 9.90
CA PHE A 168 -1.25 -3.31 8.91
C PHE A 168 -0.08 -2.42 8.43
N PRO A 169 0.27 -2.44 7.11
CA PRO A 169 1.39 -1.66 6.58
C PRO A 169 1.18 -0.14 6.64
N LYS A 170 -0.07 0.31 6.73
CA LYS A 170 -0.54 1.71 6.68
C LYS A 170 -0.52 2.39 5.31
N ASN A 171 0.22 1.89 4.32
CA ASN A 171 0.07 2.32 2.94
C ASN A 171 0.37 1.18 1.96
N SER A 172 -0.03 1.36 0.69
CA SER A 172 0.14 0.37 -0.37
C SER A 172 1.62 0.16 -0.75
N ALA A 173 2.45 1.20 -0.66
CA ALA A 173 3.88 1.10 -0.96
C ALA A 173 4.61 0.14 0.00
N LEU A 174 4.34 0.19 1.31
CA LEU A 174 4.91 -0.75 2.25
C LEU A 174 4.35 -2.17 2.05
N LEU A 175 3.10 -2.33 1.62
CA LEU A 175 2.62 -3.66 1.23
C LEU A 175 3.35 -4.20 0.00
N CYS A 176 3.55 -3.41 -1.05
CA CYS A 176 4.32 -3.83 -2.22
C CYS A 176 5.75 -4.23 -1.84
N LEU A 177 6.38 -3.54 -0.89
CA LEU A 177 7.68 -3.93 -0.34
C LEU A 177 7.63 -5.28 0.39
N LEU A 178 6.62 -5.50 1.23
CA LEU A 178 6.40 -6.78 1.91
C LEU A 178 6.22 -7.92 0.89
N LEU A 179 5.41 -7.70 -0.15
CA LEU A 179 5.19 -8.65 -1.24
C LEU A 179 6.49 -8.95 -1.99
N ALA A 180 7.27 -7.93 -2.34
CA ALA A 180 8.54 -8.10 -3.05
C ALA A 180 9.57 -8.89 -2.22
N VAL A 181 9.68 -8.60 -0.93
CA VAL A 181 10.54 -9.36 -0.01
C VAL A 181 10.07 -10.80 0.12
N TYR A 182 8.76 -11.01 0.30
CA TYR A 182 8.17 -12.35 0.39
C TYR A 182 8.43 -13.19 -0.86
N MET A 183 8.39 -12.54 -2.03
CA MET A 183 8.73 -13.15 -3.31
C MET A 183 10.21 -13.45 -3.48
N GLY A 184 11.09 -12.85 -2.67
CA GLY A 184 12.53 -13.07 -2.69
C GLY A 184 13.28 -12.26 -3.75
N TYR A 185 12.75 -11.11 -4.19
CA TYR A 185 13.51 -10.19 -5.05
C TYR A 185 14.80 -9.75 -4.36
N SER A 186 15.91 -9.71 -5.08
CA SER A 186 17.21 -9.31 -4.53
C SER A 186 17.46 -7.80 -4.60
N LYS A 187 16.83 -7.10 -5.55
CA LYS A 187 16.90 -5.63 -5.68
C LYS A 187 15.51 -5.05 -5.88
N ILE A 188 15.12 -4.11 -5.03
CA ILE A 188 13.79 -3.49 -5.04
C ILE A 188 13.98 -1.98 -5.15
N TYR A 189 13.35 -1.35 -6.13
CA TYR A 189 13.44 0.09 -6.38
C TYR A 189 12.08 0.75 -6.19
N LEU A 190 12.02 1.82 -5.40
CA LEU A 190 10.80 2.64 -5.25
C LEU A 190 10.83 3.84 -6.17
N LEU A 191 9.75 4.07 -6.90
CA LEU A 191 9.49 5.24 -7.74
C LEU A 191 8.16 5.87 -7.33
N GLY A 192 8.02 7.19 -7.38
CA GLY A 192 6.75 7.88 -7.07
C GLY A 192 6.24 7.63 -5.65
N CYS A 193 7.15 7.46 -4.69
CA CYS A 193 6.87 7.20 -3.28
C CYS A 193 7.32 8.38 -2.39
N GLU A 194 6.94 9.61 -2.76
CA GLU A 194 7.44 10.88 -2.20
C GLU A 194 6.99 11.07 -0.76
N HIS A 195 5.79 10.62 -0.42
CA HIS A 195 5.11 11.01 0.83
C HIS A 195 4.91 12.54 0.92
N ASN A 196 4.61 13.17 -0.22
CA ASN A 196 4.36 14.62 -0.38
C ASN A 196 3.14 15.12 0.40
N PHE A 197 2.30 14.25 0.97
CA PHE A 197 1.31 14.67 1.98
C PHE A 197 1.97 15.35 3.20
N LEU A 198 3.28 15.20 3.40
CA LEU A 198 4.06 15.89 4.43
C LEU A 198 4.45 17.34 4.05
N SER A 199 4.37 17.71 2.76
CA SER A 199 4.68 19.08 2.32
C SER A 199 3.48 20.02 2.36
N VAL A 200 2.31 19.53 2.77
CA VAL A 200 1.08 20.30 2.92
C VAL A 200 0.60 20.25 4.37
N HIS A 201 -0.30 21.17 4.75
CA HIS A 201 -0.95 21.12 6.07
C HIS A 201 -1.65 19.77 6.26
N ILE A 202 -1.29 19.03 7.31
CA ILE A 202 -1.85 17.70 7.58
C ILE A 202 -3.17 17.83 8.35
N ALA A 203 -4.07 18.69 7.85
CA ALA A 203 -5.44 18.82 8.31
C ALA A 203 -6.35 17.92 7.46
N ALA A 204 -7.52 17.54 7.99
CA ALA A 204 -8.43 16.63 7.29
C ALA A 204 -8.86 17.20 5.92
N ASP A 205 -9.29 18.46 5.88
CA ASP A 205 -9.70 19.22 4.69
C ASP A 205 -8.58 19.41 3.65
N LYS A 206 -7.32 19.46 4.10
CA LYS A 206 -6.14 19.63 3.23
C LYS A 206 -5.50 18.32 2.78
N SER A 207 -5.99 17.18 3.26
CA SER A 207 -5.49 15.85 2.86
C SER A 207 -5.84 15.46 1.42
N LEU A 208 -6.57 16.30 0.68
CA LEU A 208 -6.85 16.13 -0.75
C LEU A 208 -5.97 17.02 -1.64
N SER A 209 -5.14 17.90 -1.06
CA SER A 209 -4.45 18.97 -1.79
C SER A 209 -3.03 18.64 -2.25
N TYR A 210 -2.57 17.39 -2.10
CA TYR A 210 -1.24 16.99 -2.56
C TYR A 210 -1.30 16.34 -3.95
N GLY A 211 -0.33 16.66 -4.80
CA GLY A 211 -0.33 16.26 -6.20
C GLY A 211 -0.07 14.77 -6.42
N TRP A 212 -0.65 14.25 -7.50
CA TRP A 212 -0.48 12.89 -8.01
C TRP A 212 0.05 12.94 -9.46
N ALA A 213 0.59 11.82 -9.94
CA ALA A 213 1.05 11.70 -11.33
C ALA A 213 -0.09 11.56 -12.35
N TYR A 214 -1.30 11.26 -11.90
CA TYR A 214 -2.49 11.11 -12.73
C TYR A 214 -3.51 12.17 -12.35
N LYS A 215 -4.27 12.64 -13.33
CA LYS A 215 -5.41 13.52 -13.08
C LYS A 215 -6.60 12.72 -12.60
N ASP A 216 -7.29 13.20 -11.58
CA ASP A 216 -8.61 12.71 -11.23
C ASP A 216 -9.53 13.82 -10.72
N ALA A 217 -10.76 13.46 -10.33
CA ALA A 217 -11.76 14.42 -9.91
C ALA A 217 -11.40 15.21 -8.64
N ARG A 218 -10.27 14.90 -7.98
CA ARG A 218 -9.75 15.64 -6.82
C ARG A 218 -8.98 16.90 -7.18
N ASP A 219 -8.39 16.96 -8.37
CA ASP A 219 -7.56 18.09 -8.80
C ASP A 219 -8.36 19.40 -8.94
N ASP A 220 -9.65 19.28 -9.28
CA ASP A 220 -10.56 20.41 -9.48
C ASP A 220 -11.47 20.68 -8.26
N LEU A 221 -11.18 20.08 -7.09
CA LEU A 221 -12.04 20.23 -5.91
C LEU A 221 -11.90 21.60 -5.24
N ASP A 222 -13.05 22.22 -4.99
CA ASP A 222 -13.15 23.28 -3.99
C ASP A 222 -13.02 22.68 -2.57
N THR A 223 -11.78 22.52 -2.11
CA THR A 223 -11.45 22.03 -0.76
C THR A 223 -11.89 22.98 0.36
N SER A 224 -12.41 24.19 0.04
CA SER A 224 -13.02 25.08 1.02
C SER A 224 -14.47 24.73 1.35
N ASN A 225 -15.14 23.93 0.50
CA ASN A 225 -16.51 23.49 0.70
C ASN A 225 -16.58 22.14 1.45
N PRO A 226 -17.08 22.10 2.70
CA PRO A 226 -17.09 20.87 3.51
C PRO A 226 -17.95 19.74 2.92
N GLU A 227 -19.06 20.05 2.25
CA GLU A 227 -19.93 19.03 1.63
C GLU A 227 -19.24 18.36 0.43
N VAL A 228 -18.48 19.15 -0.33
CA VAL A 228 -17.64 18.63 -1.42
C VAL A 228 -16.57 17.72 -0.83
N VAL A 229 -15.84 18.16 0.20
CA VAL A 229 -14.78 17.38 0.85
C VAL A 229 -15.30 16.07 1.45
N LYS A 230 -16.51 16.06 2.04
CA LYS A 230 -17.13 14.87 2.65
C LYS A 230 -17.35 13.73 1.66
N LYS A 231 -17.53 14.02 0.37
CA LYS A 231 -17.67 12.98 -0.68
C LYS A 231 -16.37 12.23 -0.98
N TYR A 232 -15.23 12.82 -0.64
CA TYR A 232 -13.89 12.30 -0.97
C TYR A 232 -13.09 11.90 0.28
N LEU A 233 -13.52 12.35 1.47
CA LEU A 233 -12.93 11.95 2.73
C LEU A 233 -13.85 11.03 3.50
N ASP A 234 -13.29 9.89 3.88
CA ASP A 234 -13.95 8.95 4.79
C ASP A 234 -14.24 9.65 6.12
N GLU A 235 -15.45 9.48 6.67
CA GLU A 235 -15.88 10.12 7.92
C GLU A 235 -14.95 9.83 9.11
N ARG A 236 -14.18 8.73 9.08
CA ARG A 236 -13.16 8.41 10.09
C ARG A 236 -11.96 9.38 10.05
N HIS A 237 -11.84 10.18 8.99
CA HIS A 237 -10.77 11.14 8.76
C HIS A 237 -11.24 12.59 8.96
N THR A 238 -12.53 12.89 8.82
CA THR A 238 -13.08 14.25 8.97
C THR A 238 -12.94 14.81 10.39
N HIS A 239 -12.83 13.94 11.40
CA HIS A 239 -12.65 14.33 12.81
C HIS A 239 -11.23 14.07 13.36
N ALA A 240 -10.25 13.76 12.50
CA ALA A 240 -8.90 13.49 12.95
C ALA A 240 -8.19 14.79 13.38
N SER A 241 -7.76 14.86 14.64
CA SER A 241 -6.94 15.98 15.11
C SER A 241 -5.58 16.02 14.42
N TYR A 242 -4.96 17.20 14.38
CA TYR A 242 -3.61 17.37 13.83
C TYR A 242 -2.59 16.46 14.54
N GLU A 243 -2.69 16.33 15.86
CA GLU A 243 -1.88 15.42 16.67
C GLU A 243 -2.06 13.96 16.23
N LEU A 244 -3.30 13.52 15.99
CA LEU A 244 -3.59 12.17 15.51
C LEU A 244 -2.97 11.93 14.13
N GLN A 245 -3.00 12.92 13.24
CA GLN A 245 -2.39 12.81 11.91
C GLN A 245 -0.86 12.71 11.99
N ILE A 246 -0.22 13.52 12.83
CA ILE A 246 1.23 13.39 13.12
C ILE A 246 1.54 12.01 13.68
N SER A 247 0.74 11.52 14.64
CA SER A 247 0.90 10.18 15.21
C SER A 247 0.75 9.09 14.14
N ARG A 248 -0.17 9.25 13.19
CA ARG A 248 -0.36 8.33 12.08
C ARG A 248 0.84 8.31 11.14
N ALA A 249 1.37 9.48 10.76
CA ALA A 249 2.57 9.61 9.95
C ALA A 249 3.79 9.00 10.66
N LYS A 250 4.01 9.33 11.93
CA LYS A 250 5.06 8.74 12.77
C LYS A 250 4.99 7.21 12.77
N GLN A 251 3.80 6.63 12.92
CA GLN A 251 3.64 5.17 12.90
C GLN A 251 3.93 4.58 11.50
N LEU A 252 3.60 5.27 10.41
CA LEU A 252 3.94 4.82 9.05
C LEU A 252 5.47 4.75 8.85
N PHE A 253 6.19 5.81 9.19
CA PHE A 253 7.66 5.83 9.11
C PHE A 253 8.30 4.83 10.06
N LYS A 254 7.72 4.64 11.27
CA LYS A 254 8.11 3.56 12.17
C LYS A 254 7.94 2.18 11.52
N ASN A 255 6.83 1.93 10.81
CA ASN A 255 6.61 0.67 10.11
C ASN A 255 7.69 0.44 9.04
N TYR A 256 8.01 1.44 8.21
CA TYR A 256 9.09 1.32 7.22
C TYR A 256 10.42 0.93 7.86
N ARG A 257 10.84 1.62 8.91
CA ARG A 257 12.08 1.34 9.64
C ARG A 257 12.08 -0.07 10.22
N LEU A 258 11.00 -0.47 10.91
CA LEU A 258 10.90 -1.80 11.52
C LEU A 258 10.92 -2.91 10.47
N PHE A 259 10.18 -2.73 9.38
CA PHE A 259 10.23 -3.64 8.23
C PHE A 259 11.66 -3.76 7.70
N TYR A 260 12.31 -2.62 7.42
CA TYR A 260 13.65 -2.63 6.82
C TYR A 260 14.68 -3.31 7.74
N ASN A 261 14.67 -3.01 9.04
CA ASN A 261 15.54 -3.67 10.01
C ASN A 261 15.32 -5.18 10.04
N LYS A 262 14.05 -5.63 10.01
CA LYS A 262 13.72 -7.06 9.98
C LYS A 262 14.21 -7.71 8.68
N VAL A 263 14.05 -7.05 7.54
CA VAL A 263 14.55 -7.54 6.24
C VAL A 263 16.07 -7.64 6.23
N GLN A 264 16.79 -6.63 6.71
CA GLN A 264 18.25 -6.67 6.77
C GLN A 264 18.76 -7.82 7.67
N LYS A 265 18.05 -8.10 8.77
CA LYS A 265 18.38 -9.20 9.68
C LYS A 265 18.14 -10.57 9.07
N LEU A 266 17.00 -10.77 8.39
CA LEU A 266 16.59 -12.08 7.87
C LEU A 266 17.14 -12.37 6.46
N TYR A 267 17.31 -11.33 5.65
CA TYR A 267 17.61 -11.40 4.23
C TYR A 267 18.66 -10.34 3.83
N PRO A 268 19.90 -10.41 4.36
CA PRO A 268 20.93 -9.38 4.17
C PRO A 268 21.33 -9.13 2.70
N CYS A 269 21.03 -10.09 1.82
CA CYS A 269 21.26 -10.00 0.38
C CYS A 269 20.21 -9.12 -0.35
N ILE A 270 19.03 -8.90 0.23
CA ILE A 270 18.00 -8.04 -0.36
C ILE A 270 18.41 -6.58 -0.21
N LYS A 271 18.45 -5.86 -1.33
CA LYS A 271 18.72 -4.42 -1.37
C LYS A 271 17.46 -3.67 -1.77
N ILE A 272 17.10 -2.67 -0.99
CA ILE A 272 15.95 -1.80 -1.22
C ILE A 272 16.49 -0.38 -1.42
N TYR A 273 16.12 0.26 -2.52
CA TYR A 273 16.56 1.60 -2.87
C TYR A 273 15.37 2.52 -3.09
N ASN A 274 15.46 3.73 -2.56
CA ASN A 274 14.54 4.80 -2.91
C ASN A 274 15.08 5.55 -4.15
N ALA A 275 14.41 5.38 -5.29
CA ALA A 275 14.71 6.07 -6.54
C ALA A 275 13.72 7.21 -6.84
N THR A 276 12.95 7.64 -5.83
CA THR A 276 12.01 8.76 -5.93
C THR A 276 12.74 10.07 -5.63
N PRO A 277 12.80 11.05 -6.56
CA PRO A 277 13.38 12.35 -6.30
C PRO A 277 12.56 13.12 -5.25
N ASN A 278 13.22 13.94 -4.44
CA ASN A 278 12.60 14.78 -3.40
C ASN A 278 11.68 14.01 -2.42
N SER A 279 11.93 12.72 -2.23
CA SER A 279 11.13 11.88 -1.35
C SER A 279 11.41 12.21 0.12
N PHE A 280 10.35 12.33 0.91
CA PHE A 280 10.44 12.40 2.37
C PHE A 280 10.75 11.03 3.00
N LEU A 281 10.70 9.94 2.23
CA LEU A 281 11.01 8.59 2.71
C LEU A 281 12.53 8.36 2.78
N ASP A 282 13.11 8.62 3.95
CA ASP A 282 14.54 8.56 4.24
C ASP A 282 15.02 7.22 4.82
N VAL A 283 14.16 6.19 4.82
CA VAL A 283 14.45 4.90 5.45
C VAL A 283 15.37 4.02 4.60
N PHE A 284 15.33 4.17 3.28
CA PHE A 284 16.08 3.35 2.34
C PHE A 284 17.18 4.17 1.66
N PRO A 285 18.35 3.57 1.34
CA PRO A 285 19.37 4.25 0.57
C PRO A 285 18.82 4.85 -0.73
N THR A 286 19.15 6.11 -0.98
CA THR A 286 18.75 6.82 -2.20
C THR A 286 19.62 6.39 -3.39
N ILE A 287 19.01 6.32 -4.56
CA ILE A 287 19.71 6.14 -5.85
C ILE A 287 19.02 7.03 -6.90
N LYS A 288 19.74 7.58 -7.88
CA LYS A 288 19.08 8.24 -9.01
C LYS A 288 18.53 7.19 -9.96
N PHE A 289 17.37 7.44 -10.55
CA PHE A 289 16.78 6.53 -11.53
C PHE A 289 17.72 6.29 -12.72
N ASP A 290 18.40 7.33 -13.18
CA ASP A 290 19.35 7.27 -14.30
C ASP A 290 20.60 6.42 -14.02
N ASP A 291 20.93 6.20 -12.74
CA ASP A 291 22.06 5.34 -12.34
C ASP A 291 21.68 3.84 -12.40
N ILE A 292 20.39 3.53 -12.59
CA ILE A 292 19.90 2.15 -12.70
C ILE A 292 20.18 1.65 -14.13
N LYS A 293 21.03 0.63 -14.24
CA LYS A 293 21.33 -0.01 -15.53
C LYS A 293 20.12 -0.82 -16.02
N PHE A 294 19.60 -0.52 -17.20
CA PHE A 294 18.58 -1.32 -17.88
C PHE A 294 19.22 -2.25 -18.93
N PRO A 295 18.77 -3.50 -19.03
CA PRO A 295 19.19 -4.36 -20.14
C PRO A 295 18.79 -3.71 -21.46
N LYS A 296 19.72 -3.69 -22.42
CA LYS A 296 19.45 -3.25 -23.79
C LYS A 296 18.61 -4.29 -24.53
#